data_AF-A0A4Y2B6L5-F1
#
_entry.id   AF-A0A4Y2B6L5-F1
#
_cell.length_a   1.000
_cell.length_b   1.000
_cell.length_c   1.000
_cell.angle_alpha   90.00
_cell.angle_beta   90.00
_cell.angle_gamma   90.00
#
_symmetry.space_group_name_H-M   'P 1'
#
loop_
_entity.id
_entity.type
_entity.pdbx_description
1 polymer ?
#
loop_
_entity_poly.entity_id
_entity_poly.type
_entity_poly.pdbx_seq_one_letter_code
_entity_poly.pdbx_strand_id
1 'polypeptide(L)'
;MFSGDIQSIHQIAFQRAKSIAWWARRKSEREHWIKFVSGINSSVTAKYMWENVRRACGIYPEKRISCLRKNGQEVRNISEMVDVLAEAFASICSASNYTEPFLTHKNRMERIKLPDYL
;
A
#
# COMPACT_ATOMS: atom_id res chain seq x y z
N MET A 1 -30.48 9.37 17.93
CA MET A 1 -30.34 8.61 16.66
C MET A 1 -29.61 9.53 15.69
N PHE A 2 -28.33 9.42 15.33
CA PHE A 2 -27.61 8.27 14.76
C PHE A 2 -26.09 8.58 14.65
N SER A 3 -25.39 8.94 15.72
CA SER A 3 -23.93 9.19 15.62
C SER A 3 -23.10 7.89 15.72
N GLY A 4 -23.58 6.91 16.51
CA GLY A 4 -22.92 5.60 16.66
C GLY A 4 -23.00 4.70 15.42
N ASP A 5 -24.07 4.82 14.62
CA ASP A 5 -24.29 3.95 13.46
C ASP A 5 -23.43 4.35 12.25
N ILE A 6 -23.00 5.60 12.15
CA ILE A 6 -22.11 6.06 11.06
C ILE A 6 -20.67 5.58 11.31
N GLN A 7 -20.22 5.63 12.57
CA GLN A 7 -18.88 5.17 12.96
C GLN A 7 -18.72 3.65 12.74
N SER A 8 -19.78 2.87 12.98
CA SER A 8 -19.80 1.43 12.70
C SER A 8 -19.77 1.12 11.19
N ILE A 9 -20.48 1.89 10.35
CA ILE A 9 -20.47 1.73 8.89
C ILE A 9 -19.08 1.98 8.30
N HIS A 10 -18.38 3.05 8.71
CA HIS A 10 -17.02 3.32 8.24
C HIS A 10 -16.02 2.24 8.65
N GLN A 11 -16.13 1.72 9.88
CA GLN A 11 -15.32 0.62 10.36
C GLN A 11 -15.59 -0.67 9.57
N ILE A 12 -16.86 -0.98 9.29
CA ILE A 12 -17.24 -2.13 8.47
C ILE A 12 -16.69 -2.00 7.05
N ALA A 13 -16.82 -0.82 6.42
CA ALA A 13 -16.29 -0.56 5.09
C ALA A 13 -14.76 -0.73 5.05
N PHE A 14 -14.05 -0.21 6.05
CA PHE A 14 -12.60 -0.38 6.16
C PHE A 14 -12.20 -1.85 6.33
N GLN A 15 -12.86 -2.61 7.21
CA GLN A 15 -12.55 -4.03 7.39
C GLN A 15 -12.85 -4.85 6.13
N ARG A 16 -13.91 -4.51 5.39
CA ARG A 16 -14.21 -5.11 4.07
C ARG A 16 -13.12 -4.78 3.05
N ALA A 17 -12.71 -3.52 2.93
CA ALA A 17 -11.63 -3.13 2.02
C ALA A 17 -10.32 -3.85 2.37
N LYS A 18 -10.00 -3.94 3.67
CA LYS A 18 -8.83 -4.65 4.20
C LYS A 18 -8.90 -6.16 3.90
N SER A 19 -10.05 -6.80 4.10
CA SER A 19 -10.21 -8.23 3.81
C SER A 19 -10.10 -8.53 2.31
N ILE A 20 -10.65 -7.66 1.45
CA ILE A 20 -10.50 -7.73 -0.01
C ILE A 20 -9.03 -7.62 -0.40
N ALA A 21 -8.31 -6.63 0.12
CA ALA A 21 -6.89 -6.44 -0.15
C ALA A 21 -6.05 -7.66 0.29
N TRP A 22 -6.33 -8.20 1.47
CA TRP A 22 -5.69 -9.41 1.98
C TRP A 22 -5.98 -10.64 1.13
N TRP A 23 -7.23 -10.82 0.70
CA TRP A 23 -7.62 -11.90 -0.19
C TRP A 23 -6.93 -11.79 -1.54
N ALA A 24 -6.92 -10.59 -2.14
CA ALA A 24 -6.27 -10.35 -3.43
C ALA A 24 -4.76 -10.69 -3.37
N ARG A 25 -4.08 -10.27 -2.29
CA ARG A 25 -2.67 -10.61 -2.05
C ARG A 25 -2.46 -12.13 -1.98
N ARG A 26 -3.20 -12.82 -1.09
CA ARG A 26 -3.06 -14.27 -0.90
C ARG A 26 -3.39 -15.06 -2.16
N LYS A 27 -4.41 -14.62 -2.92
CA LYS A 27 -4.79 -15.24 -4.19
C LYS A 27 -3.65 -15.13 -5.21
N SER A 28 -3.09 -13.93 -5.39
CA SER A 28 -1.95 -13.71 -6.28
C SER A 28 -0.72 -14.53 -5.86
N GLU A 29 -0.40 -14.58 -4.56
CA GLU A 29 0.72 -15.38 -4.04
C GLU A 29 0.52 -16.86 -4.30
N ARG A 30 -0.69 -17.39 -4.05
CA ARG A 30 -1.04 -18.79 -4.32
C ARG A 30 -0.94 -19.12 -5.81
N GLU A 31 -1.50 -18.29 -6.68
CA GLU A 31 -1.47 -18.50 -8.13
C GLU A 31 -0.03 -18.48 -8.68
N HIS A 32 0.80 -17.55 -8.19
CA HIS A 32 2.23 -17.53 -8.51
C HIS A 32 2.91 -18.83 -8.06
N TRP A 33 2.67 -19.26 -6.83
CA TRP A 33 3.28 -20.49 -6.30
C TRP A 33 2.87 -21.73 -7.07
N ILE A 34 1.58 -21.90 -7.37
CA ILE A 34 1.08 -23.03 -8.18
C ILE A 34 1.81 -23.06 -9.53
N LYS A 35 1.88 -21.91 -10.23
CA LYS A 35 2.58 -21.79 -11.51
C LYS A 35 4.06 -22.14 -11.40
N PHE A 36 4.74 -21.62 -10.37
CA PHE A 36 6.15 -21.92 -10.16
C PHE A 36 6.39 -23.41 -9.92
N VAL A 37 5.66 -24.06 -9.01
CA VAL A 37 5.84 -25.51 -8.75
C VAL A 37 5.57 -26.32 -10.00
N SER A 38 4.49 -26.00 -10.74
CA SER A 38 4.17 -26.71 -11.99
C SER A 38 5.21 -26.53 -13.09
N GLY A 39 6.01 -25.45 -13.04
CA GLY A 39 7.03 -25.13 -14.04
C GLY A 39 8.44 -25.65 -13.70
N ILE A 40 8.62 -26.31 -12.56
CA ILE A 40 9.93 -26.86 -12.17
C ILE A 40 10.30 -28.02 -13.10
N ASN A 41 11.44 -27.89 -13.77
CA ASN A 41 12.03 -28.92 -14.61
C ASN A 41 13.57 -28.78 -14.63
N SER A 42 14.26 -29.68 -15.35
CA SER A 42 15.73 -29.74 -15.39
C SER A 42 16.41 -28.51 -16.01
N SER A 43 15.67 -27.66 -16.74
CA SER A 43 16.20 -26.43 -17.35
C SER A 43 16.18 -25.22 -16.39
N VAL A 44 15.51 -25.33 -15.24
CA VAL A 44 15.40 -24.24 -14.27
C VAL A 44 16.75 -24.04 -13.56
N THR A 45 17.28 -22.82 -13.61
CA THR A 45 18.53 -22.48 -12.94
C THR A 45 18.38 -22.44 -11.41
N ALA A 46 19.39 -22.93 -10.68
CA ALA A 46 19.44 -22.89 -9.22
C ALA A 46 19.22 -21.47 -8.65
N LYS A 47 19.75 -20.43 -9.31
CA LYS A 47 19.53 -19.02 -8.94
C LYS A 47 18.04 -18.66 -8.92
N TYR A 48 17.33 -18.98 -10.00
CA TYR A 48 15.90 -18.70 -10.12
C TYR A 48 15.09 -19.45 -9.06
N MET A 49 15.43 -20.71 -8.80
CA MET A 49 14.83 -21.50 -7.73
C MET A 49 15.02 -20.85 -6.36
N TRP A 50 16.27 -20.49 -6.03
CA TRP A 50 16.60 -19.86 -4.75
C TRP A 50 15.95 -18.49 -4.56
N GLU A 51 15.80 -17.70 -5.62
CA GLU A 51 15.05 -16.45 -5.58
C GLU A 51 13.56 -16.66 -5.25
N ASN A 52 12.93 -17.69 -5.80
CA ASN A 52 11.53 -17.99 -5.49
C ASN A 52 11.35 -18.52 -4.06
N VAL A 53 12.28 -19.36 -3.58
CA VAL A 53 12.31 -19.80 -2.17
C VAL A 53 12.44 -18.60 -1.23
N ARG A 54 13.36 -17.68 -1.50
CA ARG A 54 13.49 -16.44 -0.71
C ARG A 54 12.21 -15.61 -0.70
N ARG A 55 11.56 -15.42 -1.86
CA ARG A 55 10.28 -14.71 -1.94
C ARG A 55 9.19 -15.39 -1.12
N ALA A 56 9.13 -16.73 -1.12
CA ALA A 56 8.18 -17.49 -0.32
C ALA A 56 8.42 -17.33 1.19
N CYS A 57 9.67 -17.18 1.61
CA CYS A 57 10.05 -16.84 2.99
C CYS A 57 9.84 -15.35 3.33
N GLY A 58 9.29 -14.54 2.43
CA GLY A 58 9.12 -13.09 2.62
C GLY A 58 10.41 -12.28 2.48
N ILE A 59 11.49 -12.91 2.01
CA ILE A 59 12.77 -12.25 1.75
C ILE A 59 12.74 -11.73 0.32
N TYR A 60 12.39 -10.47 0.18
CA TYR A 60 12.41 -9.78 -1.11
C TYR A 60 13.77 -9.11 -1.31
N PRO A 61 14.37 -9.21 -2.52
CA PRO A 61 15.50 -8.36 -2.84
C PRO A 61 15.07 -6.89 -2.71
N GLU A 62 15.99 -6.03 -2.28
CA GLU A 62 15.75 -4.59 -2.22
C GLU A 62 15.35 -4.11 -3.62
N LYS A 63 14.07 -3.78 -3.78
CA LYS A 63 13.57 -3.18 -5.02
C LYS A 63 13.56 -1.68 -4.82
N ARG A 64 14.47 -1.00 -5.52
CA ARG A 64 14.43 0.46 -5.64
C ARG A 64 13.47 0.82 -6.76
N ILE A 65 12.59 1.78 -6.49
CA ILE A 65 11.77 2.40 -7.54
C ILE A 65 12.73 3.19 -8.42
N SER A 66 12.82 2.83 -9.70
CA SER A 66 13.77 3.43 -10.64
C SER A 66 13.22 4.65 -11.38
N CYS A 67 11.90 4.78 -11.47
CA CYS A 67 11.22 5.90 -12.12
C CYS A 67 9.76 6.02 -11.66
N LEU A 68 9.22 7.22 -11.77
CA LEU A 68 7.78 7.53 -11.65
C LEU A 68 7.27 8.09 -12.96
N ARG A 69 5.96 8.01 -13.19
CA ARG A 69 5.32 8.61 -14.36
C ARG A 69 4.30 9.66 -13.92
N LYS A 70 4.52 10.92 -14.31
CA LYS A 70 3.62 12.05 -14.07
C LYS A 70 3.18 12.65 -15.40
N ASN A 71 1.87 12.70 -15.66
CA ASN A 71 1.30 13.27 -16.88
C ASN A 71 1.90 12.72 -18.20
N GLY A 72 2.26 11.42 -18.21
CA GLY A 72 2.88 10.77 -19.36
C GLY A 72 4.40 10.94 -19.45
N GLN A 73 5.01 11.81 -18.64
CA GLN A 73 6.47 11.98 -18.57
C GLN A 73 7.08 11.10 -17.49
N GLU A 74 8.24 10.52 -17.79
CA GLU A 74 9.02 9.71 -16.85
C GLU A 74 9.97 10.59 -16.03
N VAL A 75 9.92 10.43 -14.71
CA VAL A 75 10.76 11.13 -13.73
C VAL A 75 11.69 10.10 -13.09
N ARG A 76 13.00 10.30 -13.22
CA ARG A 76 14.05 9.39 -12.71
C ARG A 76 14.90 10.00 -11.59
N ASN A 77 14.90 11.32 -11.46
CA ASN A 77 15.65 12.00 -10.42
C ASN A 77 14.98 11.75 -9.07
N ILE A 78 15.75 11.35 -8.05
CA ILE A 78 15.20 11.00 -6.74
C ILE A 78 14.50 12.18 -6.08
N SER A 79 15.08 13.39 -6.15
CA SER A 79 14.46 14.59 -5.58
C SER A 79 13.13 14.88 -6.26
N GLU A 80 13.12 14.89 -7.59
CA GLU A 80 11.89 15.11 -8.35
C GLU A 80 10.85 14.00 -8.08
N MET A 81 11.28 12.74 -7.93
CA MET A 81 10.38 11.65 -7.59
C MET A 81 9.74 11.85 -6.20
N VAL A 82 10.51 12.36 -5.23
CA VAL A 82 9.99 12.73 -3.91
C VAL A 82 8.99 13.87 -4.02
N ASP A 83 9.28 14.90 -4.81
CA ASP A 83 8.37 16.03 -5.03
C ASP A 83 7.06 15.58 -5.70
N VAL A 84 7.14 14.72 -6.71
CA VAL A 84 5.96 14.14 -7.36
C VAL A 84 5.09 13.35 -6.37
N LEU A 85 5.71 12.56 -5.49
CA LEU A 85 4.99 11.85 -4.44
C LEU A 85 4.36 12.82 -3.43
N ALA A 86 5.12 13.80 -2.98
CA ALA A 86 4.66 14.80 -2.02
C ALA A 86 3.47 15.58 -2.56
N GLU A 87 3.53 16.05 -3.80
CA GLU A 87 2.42 16.72 -4.48
C GLU A 87 1.20 15.80 -4.62
N ALA A 88 1.39 14.54 -5.05
CA ALA A 88 0.28 13.59 -5.18
C ALA A 88 -0.39 13.32 -3.83
N PHE A 89 0.40 13.13 -2.77
CA PHE A 89 -0.13 12.94 -1.43
C PHE A 89 -0.82 14.19 -0.88
N ALA A 90 -0.25 15.38 -1.08
CA ALA A 90 -0.88 16.64 -0.69
C ALA A 90 -2.21 16.84 -1.42
N SER A 91 -2.24 16.55 -2.72
CA SER A 91 -3.47 16.63 -3.53
C SER A 91 -4.53 15.65 -3.05
N ILE A 92 -4.19 14.40 -2.74
CA ILE A 92 -5.13 13.38 -2.26
C ILE A 92 -5.60 13.69 -0.84
N CYS A 93 -4.68 14.13 0.02
CA CYS A 93 -4.92 14.41 1.44
C CYS A 93 -5.40 15.85 1.71
N SER A 94 -5.74 16.59 0.66
CA SER A 94 -6.36 17.90 0.78
C SER A 94 -7.67 17.81 1.56
N ALA A 95 -7.94 18.80 2.41
CA ALA A 95 -9.18 18.87 3.17
C ALA A 95 -10.43 18.84 2.28
N SER A 96 -10.33 19.35 1.05
CA SER A 96 -11.41 19.33 0.06
C SER A 96 -11.87 17.93 -0.35
N ASN A 97 -11.04 16.90 -0.17
CA ASN A 97 -11.36 15.52 -0.58
C ASN A 97 -11.96 14.69 0.57
N TYR A 98 -12.01 15.24 1.78
CA TYR A 98 -12.53 14.54 2.94
C TYR A 98 -13.98 14.94 3.22
N THR A 99 -14.72 14.01 3.84
CA THR A 99 -16.06 14.32 4.33
C THR A 99 -15.96 15.16 5.61
N GLU A 100 -16.92 16.07 5.81
CA GLU A 100 -17.01 16.93 7.00
C GLU A 100 -16.85 16.16 8.34
N PRO A 101 -17.53 15.01 8.55
CA PRO A 101 -17.36 14.23 9.78
C PRO A 101 -15.91 13.77 10.01
N PHE A 102 -15.20 13.40 8.94
CA PHE A 102 -13.80 12.99 9.03
C PHE A 102 -12.89 14.17 9.34
N LEU A 103 -13.11 15.33 8.70
CA LEU A 103 -12.34 16.56 8.97
C LEU A 103 -12.48 16.99 10.43
N THR A 104 -13.72 17.00 10.94
CA THR A 104 -13.99 17.33 12.34
C THR A 104 -13.25 16.40 13.29
N HIS A 105 -13.25 15.09 13.02
CA HIS A 105 -12.52 14.12 13.82
C HIS A 105 -10.99 14.31 13.72
N LYS A 106 -10.45 14.46 12.51
CA LYS A 106 -9.02 14.68 12.25
C LYS A 106 -8.50 15.92 12.99
N ASN A 107 -9.15 17.06 12.80
CA ASN A 107 -8.77 18.32 13.45
C ASN A 107 -8.82 18.22 14.98
N ARG A 108 -9.77 17.46 15.53
CA ARG A 108 -9.84 17.19 16.98
C ARG A 108 -8.65 16.37 17.46
N MET A 109 -8.26 15.33 16.72
CA MET A 109 -7.15 14.45 17.09
C MET A 109 -5.79 15.12 16.93
N GLU A 110 -5.57 15.92 15.89
CA GLU A 110 -4.31 16.63 15.64
C GLU A 110 -4.04 17.76 16.68
N ARG A 111 -5.10 18.27 17.33
CA ARG A 111 -4.97 19.23 18.45
C ARG A 111 -4.50 18.59 19.76
N ILE A 112 -4.53 17.26 19.87
CA ILE A 112 -4.01 16.56 21.04
C ILE A 112 -2.49 16.61 20.95
N LYS A 113 -1.84 17.46 21.74
CA LYS A 113 -0.38 17.50 21.85
C LYS A 113 0.13 16.12 22.27
N LEU A 114 1.08 15.58 21.51
CA LEU A 114 1.87 14.45 21.95
C LEU A 114 2.72 14.89 23.16
N PRO A 115 2.91 14.05 24.19
CA PRO A 115 3.84 14.34 25.27
C PRO A 115 5.25 14.57 24.72
N ASP A 116 6.00 15.54 25.26
CA ASP A 116 7.34 15.97 24.80
C ASP A 116 8.45 14.91 24.96
N TYR A 117 8.11 13.62 25.14
CA TYR A 117 9.03 12.53 25.45
C TYR A 117 9.15 11.48 24.33
N LEU A 118 8.83 11.83 23.09
CA LEU A 118 9.15 11.04 21.89
C LEU A 118 10.04 11.83 20.95
#